data_AF-A0A2G9SPX8-F1
#
_entry.id   AF-A0A2G9SPX8-F1
#
_cell.length_a   1.000
_cell.length_b   1.000
_cell.length_c   1.000
_cell.angle_alpha   90.00
_cell.angle_beta   90.00
_cell.angle_gamma   90.00
#
_symmetry.space_group_name_H-M   'P 1'
#
loop_
_entity.id
_entity.type
_entity.pdbx_description
1 polymer ?
#
loop_
_entity_poly.entity_id
_entity_poly.type
_entity_poly.pdbx_seq_one_letter_code
_entity_poly.pdbx_strand_id
1 'polypeptide(L)'
;MRKTLYLLLLTVLLGGIAAETRAQYAFTASSRLIRTQEALNPKQGSLTFFSHFDFSTVAGAYAGQLGNLVAHSIVTNSIHLDYAFTNNILVALNPLIYSDIHHQDAASNVFERIFLTAKVASFGIANDYVYVGGMATFMLPLASRWNQFGNPYSAGGPEVGINVLLSYYSDNLFPRESFNVNLNLGLYNYFDAGKNISNTPGRNFEVEANSNAITYSLGLKYPTTSVDLMLEIWGWVFISEPPVQAYTREAMAFISAGARLKPVDFLALTLGFDYQLTGREDKTQYGAFGIVRRPPNAPTNYTEWRVLFGVQFNILPILSGAADPSLIDFTTGSQGSDIILRKLEDIGDDKESTARKIEELRRRRQDIERNLEQLRSILKEGEPQKKEEEKKPEETKPEEKKPNEK
;
A
#
# COMPACT_ATOMS: atom_id res chain seq x y z
N MET A 1 -17.67 30.01 3.90
CA MET A 1 -16.75 29.02 4.52
C MET A 1 -16.49 27.80 3.64
N ARG A 2 -17.45 26.89 3.36
CA ARG A 2 -17.17 25.66 2.55
C ARG A 2 -16.43 25.93 1.22
N LYS A 3 -16.92 26.84 0.37
CA LYS A 3 -16.25 27.19 -0.89
C LYS A 3 -14.83 27.73 -0.70
N THR A 4 -14.59 28.52 0.35
CA THR A 4 -13.27 29.06 0.69
C THR A 4 -12.31 27.98 1.17
N LEU A 5 -12.81 26.98 1.91
CA LEU A 5 -12.02 25.81 2.31
C LEU A 5 -11.62 24.97 1.10
N TYR A 6 -12.55 24.66 0.18
CA TYR A 6 -12.20 23.93 -1.05
C TYR A 6 -11.23 24.71 -1.93
N LEU A 7 -11.37 26.04 -2.04
CA LEU A 7 -10.42 26.86 -2.79
C LEU A 7 -9.02 26.82 -2.16
N LEU A 8 -8.92 26.92 -0.83
CA LEU A 8 -7.67 26.81 -0.08
C LEU A 8 -7.02 25.43 -0.25
N LEU A 9 -7.82 24.37 -0.13
CA LEU A 9 -7.35 22.98 -0.26
C LEU A 9 -6.89 22.71 -1.71
N LEU A 10 -7.59 23.28 -2.70
CA LEU A 10 -7.19 23.26 -4.11
C LEU A 10 -5.92 24.09 -4.37
N THR A 11 -5.73 25.26 -3.74
CA THR A 11 -4.47 26.03 -3.89
C THR A 11 -3.31 25.42 -3.11
N VAL A 12 -3.54 24.65 -2.05
CA VAL A 12 -2.51 23.83 -1.41
C VAL A 12 -2.15 22.62 -2.28
N LEU A 13 -3.14 21.93 -2.85
CA LEU A 13 -2.92 20.81 -3.79
C LEU A 13 -2.23 21.26 -5.08
N LEU A 14 -2.63 22.39 -5.69
CA LEU A 14 -2.03 22.91 -6.93
C LEU A 14 -0.74 23.69 -6.68
N GLY A 15 -0.63 24.41 -5.56
CA GLY A 15 0.59 25.11 -5.15
C GLY A 15 1.73 24.14 -4.82
N GLY A 16 1.40 22.97 -4.27
CA GLY A 16 2.35 21.86 -4.07
C GLY A 16 2.89 21.26 -5.37
N ILE A 17 2.24 21.45 -6.52
CA ILE A 17 2.74 20.98 -7.84
C ILE A 17 3.77 21.98 -8.43
N ALA A 18 3.73 23.25 -8.01
CA ALA A 18 4.63 24.30 -8.48
C ALA A 18 5.87 24.52 -7.60
N ALA A 19 5.85 24.05 -6.35
CA ALA A 19 7.02 24.00 -5.48
C ALA A 19 7.73 22.64 -5.65
N GLU A 20 9.07 22.66 -5.75
CA GLU A 20 9.90 21.46 -5.79
C GLU A 20 9.45 20.46 -4.72
N THR A 21 8.96 19.33 -5.18
CA THR A 21 8.36 18.30 -4.35
C THR A 21 9.41 17.20 -4.07
N ARG A 22 9.48 16.75 -2.80
CA ARG A 22 10.61 16.25 -1.98
C ARG A 22 10.24 15.07 -1.04
N ALA A 23 9.84 13.92 -1.58
CA ALA A 23 8.76 13.10 -0.98
C ALA A 23 9.17 11.93 0.01
N GLN A 24 8.61 10.70 0.09
CA GLN A 24 8.89 9.67 1.15
C GLN A 24 9.25 8.22 0.74
N TYR A 25 10.26 7.62 1.39
CA TYR A 25 10.62 6.18 1.40
C TYR A 25 9.46 5.24 1.82
N ALA A 26 9.32 4.08 1.18
CA ALA A 26 8.26 3.11 1.46
C ALA A 26 8.40 2.36 2.79
N PHE A 27 7.43 2.51 3.71
CA PHE A 27 7.39 1.77 4.99
C PHE A 27 6.02 1.15 5.31
N THR A 28 5.96 -0.19 5.32
CA THR A 28 4.92 -1.03 5.99
C THR A 28 3.54 -1.11 5.34
N ALA A 29 2.68 -2.06 5.78
CA ALA A 29 1.81 -2.82 4.87
C ALA A 29 0.33 -2.99 5.22
N SER A 30 -0.26 -2.13 6.03
CA SER A 30 -1.67 -2.26 6.43
C SER A 30 -2.41 -0.92 6.45
N SER A 31 -3.56 -0.89 5.76
CA SER A 31 -4.26 0.36 5.41
C SER A 31 -3.31 1.36 4.73
N ARG A 32 -2.76 0.93 3.60
CA ARG A 32 -1.84 1.72 2.77
C ARG A 32 -2.32 1.80 1.33
N LEU A 33 -1.76 2.78 0.62
CA LEU A 33 -1.65 2.77 -0.82
C LEU A 33 -0.35 2.02 -1.18
N ILE A 34 0.36 2.35 -2.26
CA ILE A 34 1.60 1.68 -2.66
C ILE A 34 2.76 2.09 -1.75
N ARG A 35 2.91 3.39 -1.47
CA ARG A 35 4.01 3.98 -0.69
C ARG A 35 3.50 4.77 0.52
N THR A 36 2.34 5.41 0.37
CA THR A 36 1.64 6.25 1.37
C THR A 36 0.86 5.41 2.38
N GLN A 37 0.83 5.85 3.63
CA GLN A 37 0.15 5.17 4.73
C GLN A 37 -1.12 5.93 5.12
N GLU A 38 -2.21 5.22 5.44
CA GLU A 38 -3.40 5.85 6.01
C GLU A 38 -3.20 6.07 7.52
N ALA A 39 -3.71 7.18 8.06
CA ALA A 39 -3.82 7.44 9.49
C ALA A 39 -4.90 6.61 10.20
N LEU A 40 -5.60 5.71 9.48
CA LEU A 40 -6.52 4.73 10.05
C LEU A 40 -5.84 3.36 10.11
N ASN A 41 -5.81 2.73 11.29
CA ASN A 41 -5.30 1.37 11.46
C ASN A 41 -6.39 0.31 11.16
N PRO A 42 -5.98 -0.92 10.80
CA PRO A 42 -6.87 -2.09 10.76
C PRO A 42 -7.58 -2.34 12.09
N LYS A 43 -8.58 -3.22 12.05
CA LYS A 43 -9.26 -3.74 13.24
C LYS A 43 -8.29 -4.52 14.14
N GLN A 44 -8.46 -4.38 15.45
CA GLN A 44 -7.68 -5.05 16.48
C GLN A 44 -7.65 -6.57 16.27
N GLY A 45 -6.46 -7.16 16.38
CA GLY A 45 -6.21 -8.58 16.13
C GLY A 45 -5.97 -8.92 14.66
N SER A 46 -6.15 -7.98 13.72
CA SER A 46 -5.83 -8.20 12.31
C SER A 46 -4.31 -8.42 12.14
N LEU A 47 -3.96 -9.52 11.46
CA LEU A 47 -2.62 -9.87 11.03
C LEU A 47 -2.59 -9.82 9.50
N THR A 48 -1.80 -8.93 8.93
CA THR A 48 -1.64 -8.79 7.48
C THR A 48 -0.25 -9.22 7.07
N PHE A 49 -0.17 -10.14 6.10
CA PHE A 49 1.04 -10.44 5.34
C PHE A 49 1.01 -9.71 4.00
N PHE A 50 2.15 -9.20 3.54
CA PHE A 50 2.30 -8.73 2.16
C PHE A 50 3.67 -9.09 1.59
N SER A 51 3.72 -9.58 0.35
CA SER A 51 4.94 -9.62 -0.45
C SER A 51 4.94 -8.47 -1.45
N HIS A 52 5.99 -7.64 -1.44
CA HIS A 52 6.20 -6.50 -2.31
C HIS A 52 7.37 -6.77 -3.25
N PHE A 53 7.13 -6.71 -4.56
CA PHE A 53 8.13 -6.93 -5.58
C PHE A 53 8.28 -5.67 -6.43
N ASP A 54 9.50 -5.17 -6.52
CA ASP A 54 9.87 -3.92 -7.16
C ASP A 54 10.86 -4.23 -8.30
N PHE A 55 10.46 -3.98 -9.55
CA PHE A 55 11.27 -4.22 -10.75
C PHE A 55 11.47 -2.94 -11.54
N SER A 56 12.71 -2.69 -11.97
CA SER A 56 13.05 -1.59 -12.88
C SER A 56 14.18 -2.01 -13.79
N THR A 57 14.29 -1.37 -14.96
CA THR A 57 15.49 -1.56 -15.80
C THR A 57 15.85 -0.32 -16.58
N VAL A 58 17.16 -0.07 -16.69
CA VAL A 58 17.72 0.96 -17.58
C VAL A 58 18.17 0.26 -18.86
N ALA A 59 17.41 0.44 -19.94
CA ALA A 59 17.75 -0.09 -21.26
C ALA A 59 18.99 0.61 -21.83
N GLY A 60 19.77 -0.09 -22.66
CA GLY A 60 20.97 0.48 -23.29
C GLY A 60 22.12 0.79 -22.32
N ALA A 61 22.07 0.27 -21.09
CA ALA A 61 22.98 0.60 -20.01
C ALA A 61 24.45 0.28 -20.30
N TYR A 62 24.73 -0.87 -20.96
CA TYR A 62 26.09 -1.34 -21.21
C TYR A 62 26.25 -1.93 -22.61
N ALA A 63 27.47 -1.86 -23.15
CA ALA A 63 27.88 -2.72 -24.24
C ALA A 63 28.27 -4.11 -23.69
N GLY A 64 27.57 -5.15 -24.14
CA GLY A 64 27.90 -6.54 -23.84
C GLY A 64 29.09 -7.04 -24.67
N GLN A 65 29.59 -8.24 -24.33
CA GLN A 65 30.80 -8.83 -24.94
C GLN A 65 30.75 -9.01 -26.47
N LEU A 66 29.55 -9.02 -27.06
CA LEU A 66 29.33 -9.13 -28.50
C LEU A 66 28.91 -7.81 -29.17
N GLY A 67 29.02 -6.68 -28.46
CA GLY A 67 28.54 -5.36 -28.92
C GLY A 67 27.05 -5.11 -28.69
N ASN A 68 26.30 -6.13 -28.26
CA ASN A 68 24.87 -6.03 -27.92
C ASN A 68 24.64 -5.05 -26.76
N LEU A 69 23.59 -4.23 -26.82
CA LEU A 69 23.18 -3.43 -25.66
C LEU A 69 22.55 -4.32 -24.58
N VAL A 70 23.09 -4.27 -23.37
CA VAL A 70 22.62 -4.99 -22.18
C VAL A 70 21.95 -4.00 -21.23
N ALA A 71 20.78 -4.37 -20.71
CA ALA A 71 20.04 -3.55 -19.75
C ALA A 71 20.57 -3.75 -18.32
N HIS A 72 20.44 -2.71 -17.50
CA HIS A 72 20.75 -2.76 -16.06
C HIS A 72 19.44 -2.91 -15.29
N SER A 73 19.14 -4.12 -14.83
CA SER A 73 17.90 -4.43 -14.12
C SER A 73 18.11 -4.45 -12.62
N ILE A 74 17.20 -3.82 -11.87
CA ILE A 74 17.18 -3.85 -10.41
C ILE A 74 15.89 -4.55 -9.98
N VAL A 75 16.06 -5.56 -9.14
CA VAL A 75 14.99 -6.42 -8.63
C VAL A 75 15.06 -6.40 -7.12
N THR A 76 13.99 -5.99 -6.45
CA THR A 76 13.92 -6.08 -4.99
C THR A 76 12.62 -6.75 -4.54
N ASN A 77 12.69 -7.52 -3.46
CA ASN A 77 11.52 -8.12 -2.83
C ASN A 77 11.58 -7.96 -1.31
N SER A 78 10.53 -7.39 -0.74
CA SER A 78 10.32 -7.32 0.71
C SER A 78 9.07 -8.08 1.12
N ILE A 79 9.15 -8.71 2.29
CA ILE A 79 7.99 -9.22 3.01
C ILE A 79 7.61 -8.17 4.06
N HIS A 80 6.32 -8.09 4.37
CA HIS A 80 5.78 -7.27 5.44
C HIS A 80 4.82 -8.12 6.28
N LEU A 81 4.92 -7.99 7.60
CA LEU A 81 4.09 -8.63 8.60
C LEU A 81 3.61 -7.58 9.58
N ASP A 82 2.34 -7.22 9.48
CA ASP A 82 1.70 -6.14 10.24
C ASP A 82 0.69 -6.73 11.23
N TYR A 83 0.74 -6.32 12.50
CA TYR A 83 -0.20 -6.75 13.54
C TYR A 83 -0.81 -5.56 14.29
N ALA A 84 -2.13 -5.46 14.25
CA ALA A 84 -2.91 -4.45 14.97
C ALA A 84 -3.18 -4.90 16.42
N PHE A 85 -2.32 -4.52 17.37
CA PHE A 85 -2.54 -4.81 18.79
C PHE A 85 -3.83 -4.19 19.33
N THR A 86 -4.18 -3.01 18.84
CA THR A 86 -5.47 -2.33 19.08
C THR A 86 -5.88 -1.58 17.81
N ASN A 87 -7.10 -1.07 17.76
CA ASN A 87 -7.56 -0.16 16.69
C ASN A 87 -6.72 1.14 16.59
N ASN A 88 -5.82 1.41 17.55
CA ASN A 88 -4.97 2.61 17.60
C ASN A 88 -3.46 2.30 17.55
N ILE A 89 -3.02 1.07 17.87
CA ILE A 89 -1.60 0.68 17.90
C ILE A 89 -1.35 -0.49 16.96
N LEU A 90 -0.42 -0.31 16.03
CA LEU A 90 0.02 -1.31 15.08
C LEU A 90 1.55 -1.42 15.10
N VAL A 91 2.07 -2.64 14.95
CA VAL A 91 3.50 -2.91 14.76
C VAL A 91 3.69 -3.70 13.48
N ALA A 92 4.77 -3.41 12.76
CA ALA A 92 5.09 -4.06 11.49
C ALA A 92 6.57 -4.47 11.42
N LEU A 93 6.81 -5.66 10.88
CA LEU A 93 8.13 -6.25 10.60
C LEU A 93 8.30 -6.41 9.09
N ASN A 94 9.35 -5.81 8.52
CA ASN A 94 9.49 -5.70 7.07
C ASN A 94 10.92 -6.02 6.60
N PRO A 95 11.30 -7.30 6.45
CA PRO A 95 12.56 -7.68 5.85
C PRO A 95 12.58 -7.44 4.34
N LEU A 96 13.63 -6.78 3.85
CA LEU A 96 14.00 -6.79 2.43
C LEU A 96 14.75 -8.10 2.15
N ILE A 97 14.03 -9.13 1.71
CA ILE A 97 14.55 -10.51 1.64
C ILE A 97 15.50 -10.72 0.46
N TYR A 98 15.33 -9.94 -0.62
CA TYR A 98 16.13 -10.05 -1.83
C TYR A 98 16.31 -8.69 -2.49
N SER A 99 17.52 -8.41 -2.95
CA SER A 99 17.89 -7.23 -3.73
C SER A 99 18.99 -7.66 -4.71
N ASP A 100 18.76 -7.52 -6.01
CA ASP A 100 19.70 -7.88 -7.08
C ASP A 100 19.81 -6.74 -8.10
N ILE A 101 21.05 -6.49 -8.51
CA ILE A 101 21.42 -5.47 -9.48
C ILE A 101 22.16 -6.21 -10.60
N HIS A 102 21.42 -6.56 -11.64
CA HIS A 102 21.82 -7.58 -12.60
C HIS A 102 22.81 -7.07 -13.65
N HIS A 103 24.02 -6.69 -13.22
CA HIS A 103 25.17 -6.42 -14.10
C HIS A 103 26.52 -6.41 -13.36
N GLN A 104 27.42 -7.35 -13.69
CA GLN A 104 28.84 -7.49 -13.28
C GLN A 104 29.18 -7.50 -11.77
N ASP A 105 28.40 -6.84 -10.91
CA ASP A 105 28.49 -6.98 -9.46
C ASP A 105 27.84 -8.31 -9.06
N ALA A 106 28.65 -9.36 -8.90
CA ALA A 106 28.19 -10.72 -8.58
C ALA A 106 27.68 -10.89 -7.13
N ALA A 107 26.88 -9.95 -6.62
CA ALA A 107 26.36 -9.96 -5.26
C ALA A 107 24.92 -9.41 -5.23
N SER A 108 23.95 -10.32 -5.31
CA SER A 108 22.64 -10.09 -4.74
C SER A 108 22.76 -10.03 -3.21
N ASN A 109 22.03 -9.11 -2.59
CA ASN A 109 21.84 -9.10 -1.14
C ASN A 109 20.63 -9.97 -0.81
N VAL A 110 20.84 -11.04 -0.04
CA VAL A 110 19.77 -11.81 0.61
C VAL A 110 19.65 -11.31 2.06
N PHE A 111 18.44 -10.98 2.50
CA PHE A 111 18.18 -10.27 3.77
C PHE A 111 19.04 -9.01 3.93
N GLU A 112 18.81 -8.00 3.08
CA GLU A 112 19.60 -6.77 3.07
C GLU A 112 19.39 -5.92 4.34
N ARG A 113 18.14 -5.77 4.75
CA ARG A 113 17.72 -4.91 5.85
C ARG A 113 16.39 -5.36 6.44
N ILE A 114 16.14 -4.99 7.69
CA ILE A 114 14.84 -5.18 8.36
C ILE A 114 14.32 -3.83 8.83
N PHE A 115 13.10 -3.47 8.47
CA PHE A 115 12.39 -2.34 9.08
C PHE A 115 11.44 -2.83 10.18
N LEU A 116 11.64 -2.32 11.39
CA LEU A 116 10.69 -2.42 12.50
C LEU A 116 9.92 -1.09 12.57
N THR A 117 8.60 -1.15 12.59
CA THR A 117 7.76 0.06 12.62
C THR A 117 6.70 -0.05 13.70
N ALA A 118 6.48 1.03 14.44
CA ALA A 118 5.37 1.20 15.36
C ALA A 118 4.52 2.39 14.92
N LYS A 119 3.21 2.21 14.82
CA LYS A 119 2.24 3.18 14.31
C LYS A 119 1.13 3.39 15.34
N VAL A 120 0.97 4.64 15.77
CA VAL A 120 -0.02 5.07 16.77
C VAL A 120 -0.97 6.05 16.09
N ALA A 121 -2.17 5.59 15.75
CA ALA A 121 -3.06 6.27 14.80
C ALA A 121 -4.55 6.03 15.12
N SER A 122 -5.44 6.24 14.15
CA SER A 122 -6.90 6.19 14.28
C SER A 122 -7.48 7.20 15.27
N PHE A 123 -6.85 8.36 15.43
CA PHE A 123 -7.43 9.47 16.21
C PHE A 123 -8.28 10.33 15.29
N GLY A 124 -9.60 10.14 15.37
CA GLY A 124 -10.57 10.87 14.57
C GLY A 124 -10.76 12.31 15.06
N ILE A 125 -10.86 13.23 14.11
CA ILE A 125 -11.22 14.64 14.33
C ILE A 125 -12.25 15.07 13.28
N ALA A 126 -12.93 16.19 13.54
CA ALA A 126 -13.97 16.72 12.66
C ALA A 126 -15.07 15.69 12.32
N ASN A 127 -15.61 14.99 13.35
CA ASN A 127 -16.63 13.94 13.21
C ASN A 127 -16.15 12.78 12.32
N ASP A 128 -14.88 12.37 12.48
CA ASP A 128 -14.22 11.25 11.80
C ASP A 128 -14.16 11.33 10.27
N TYR A 129 -14.29 12.53 9.71
CA TYR A 129 -13.91 12.81 8.33
C TYR A 129 -12.39 12.93 8.17
N VAL A 130 -11.67 13.18 9.27
CA VAL A 130 -10.20 13.29 9.28
C VAL A 130 -9.65 12.44 10.41
N TYR A 131 -8.56 11.72 10.16
CA TYR A 131 -7.79 10.98 11.15
C TYR A 131 -6.35 11.46 11.18
N VAL A 132 -5.76 11.47 12.37
CA VAL A 132 -4.35 11.77 12.59
C VAL A 132 -3.63 10.59 13.26
N GLY A 133 -2.31 10.53 13.08
CA GLY A 133 -1.46 9.54 13.73
C GLY A 133 0.03 9.87 13.62
N GLY A 134 0.85 9.04 14.26
CA GLY A 134 2.29 9.03 14.14
C GLY A 134 2.82 7.63 13.82
N MET A 135 3.97 7.56 13.18
CA MET A 135 4.65 6.31 12.83
C MET A 135 6.16 6.46 13.02
N ALA A 136 6.74 5.62 13.89
CA ALA A 136 8.17 5.50 14.08
C ALA A 136 8.68 4.24 13.35
N THR A 137 9.76 4.38 12.59
CA THR A 137 10.42 3.29 11.84
C THR A 137 11.88 3.22 12.25
N PHE A 138 12.39 2.00 12.38
CA PHE A 138 13.79 1.71 12.67
C PHE A 138 14.32 0.69 11.66
N MET A 139 15.41 1.02 10.97
CA MET A 139 16.07 0.14 10.00
C MET A 139 17.28 -0.53 10.64
N LEU A 140 17.33 -1.85 10.55
CA LEU A 140 18.48 -2.68 10.91
C LEU A 140 19.23 -3.12 9.64
N PRO A 141 20.49 -2.67 9.43
CA PRO A 141 21.31 -3.08 8.30
C PRO A 141 21.85 -4.49 8.51
N LEU A 142 21.64 -5.37 7.53
CA LEU A 142 22.12 -6.77 7.57
C LEU A 142 23.06 -7.14 6.40
N ALA A 143 22.97 -6.47 5.26
CA ALA A 143 23.88 -6.67 4.13
C ALA A 143 25.33 -6.27 4.44
N SER A 144 26.24 -6.86 3.66
CA SER A 144 27.66 -6.51 3.63
C SER A 144 27.99 -5.41 2.61
N ARG A 145 27.06 -5.05 1.73
CA ARG A 145 27.21 -4.03 0.69
C ARG A 145 26.07 -3.02 0.73
N TRP A 146 26.45 -1.75 0.64
CA TRP A 146 25.60 -0.58 0.78
C TRP A 146 25.94 0.42 -0.32
N ASN A 147 25.31 1.60 -0.35
CA ASN A 147 25.56 2.62 -1.38
C ASN A 147 25.40 2.06 -2.81
N GLN A 148 24.19 1.58 -3.10
CA GLN A 148 23.81 0.97 -4.38
C GLN A 148 23.10 1.97 -5.28
N PHE A 149 23.42 1.96 -6.57
CA PHE A 149 22.67 2.70 -7.59
C PHE A 149 21.21 2.26 -7.65
N GLY A 150 20.29 3.19 -7.97
CA GLY A 150 18.87 2.94 -8.20
C GLY A 150 18.04 2.60 -6.96
N ASN A 151 18.70 2.08 -5.92
CA ASN A 151 18.15 1.93 -4.58
C ASN A 151 18.27 3.26 -3.79
N PRO A 152 17.30 3.56 -2.91
CA PRO A 152 17.41 4.68 -1.99
C PRO A 152 18.73 4.65 -1.19
N TYR A 153 19.26 5.84 -0.87
CA TYR A 153 20.51 5.96 -0.13
C TYR A 153 20.46 5.20 1.20
N SER A 154 21.53 4.46 1.47
CA SER A 154 21.86 3.89 2.79
C SER A 154 23.33 3.49 2.82
N ALA A 155 23.99 3.72 3.95
CA ALA A 155 25.40 3.38 4.18
C ALA A 155 25.61 2.12 5.03
N GLY A 156 24.55 1.41 5.43
CA GLY A 156 24.66 0.30 6.39
C GLY A 156 24.86 0.76 7.84
N GLY A 157 24.48 2.01 8.13
CA GLY A 157 24.13 2.44 9.47
C GLY A 157 22.70 2.03 9.83
N PRO A 158 22.34 1.93 11.11
CA PRO A 158 20.95 2.00 11.53
C PRO A 158 20.30 3.28 11.01
N GLU A 159 18.99 3.26 10.80
CA GLU A 159 18.24 4.47 10.40
C GLU A 159 16.99 4.60 11.27
N VAL A 160 16.58 5.84 11.57
CA VAL A 160 15.37 6.13 12.34
C VAL A 160 14.50 7.12 11.58
N GLY A 161 13.26 6.74 11.32
CA GLY A 161 12.21 7.58 10.75
C GLY A 161 11.13 7.91 11.77
N ILE A 162 10.65 9.16 11.79
CA ILE A 162 9.45 9.57 12.52
C ILE A 162 8.55 10.30 11.54
N ASN A 163 7.31 9.86 11.41
CA ASN A 163 6.31 10.40 10.48
C ASN A 163 5.04 10.80 11.23
N VAL A 164 4.45 11.92 10.83
CA VAL A 164 3.08 12.34 11.09
C VAL A 164 2.21 11.87 9.93
N LEU A 165 1.04 11.34 10.25
CA LEU A 165 0.05 10.81 9.31
C LEU A 165 -1.24 11.63 9.40
N LEU A 166 -1.81 11.98 8.26
CA LEU A 166 -3.10 12.67 8.14
C LEU A 166 -3.92 12.01 7.03
N SER A 167 -5.14 11.56 7.33
CA SER A 167 -6.07 11.02 6.33
C SER A 167 -7.39 11.75 6.36
N TYR A 168 -7.89 12.16 5.20
CA TYR A 168 -9.26 12.62 4.99
C TYR A 168 -10.05 11.54 4.25
N TYR A 169 -11.28 11.28 4.70
CA TYR A 169 -12.21 10.33 4.09
C TYR A 169 -13.48 11.06 3.66
N SER A 170 -14.08 10.68 2.52
CA SER A 170 -15.31 11.31 2.03
C SER A 170 -16.57 10.83 2.75
N ASP A 171 -16.53 9.64 3.36
CA ASP A 171 -17.57 9.10 4.23
C ASP A 171 -16.94 8.79 5.61
N ASN A 172 -17.60 9.22 6.69
CA ASN A 172 -17.11 9.03 8.06
C ASN A 172 -17.71 7.78 8.75
N LEU A 173 -18.71 7.13 8.16
CA LEU A 173 -19.28 5.85 8.62
C LEU A 173 -18.55 4.68 7.95
N PHE A 174 -18.21 4.83 6.66
CA PHE A 174 -17.52 3.81 5.86
C PHE A 174 -16.20 4.34 5.27
N PRO A 175 -15.25 4.87 6.07
CA PRO A 175 -14.04 5.51 5.56
C PRO A 175 -13.25 4.61 4.62
N ARG A 176 -13.12 3.33 4.98
CA ARG A 176 -12.39 2.29 4.21
C ARG A 176 -12.97 2.02 2.83
N GLU A 177 -14.27 2.27 2.65
CA GLU A 177 -15.04 2.05 1.42
C GLU A 177 -15.27 3.35 0.63
N SER A 178 -14.70 4.46 1.11
CA SER A 178 -14.92 5.81 0.58
C SER A 178 -13.65 6.41 -0.02
N PHE A 179 -13.80 7.39 -0.92
CA PHE A 179 -12.66 8.14 -1.44
C PHE A 179 -11.87 8.80 -0.31
N ASN A 180 -10.54 8.73 -0.36
CA ASN A 180 -9.69 9.29 0.68
C ASN A 180 -8.38 9.86 0.15
N VAL A 181 -7.85 10.80 0.93
CA VAL A 181 -6.65 11.58 0.68
C VAL A 181 -5.75 11.44 1.90
N ASN A 182 -4.50 11.06 1.69
CA ASN A 182 -3.57 10.68 2.76
C ASN A 182 -2.29 11.49 2.58
N LEU A 183 -1.85 12.16 3.65
CA LEU A 183 -0.63 12.96 3.70
C LEU A 183 0.27 12.42 4.82
N ASN A 184 1.48 12.04 4.44
CA ASN A 184 2.54 11.67 5.36
C ASN A 184 3.61 12.77 5.33
N LEU A 185 4.15 13.14 6.49
CA LEU A 185 5.28 14.07 6.64
C LEU A 185 6.21 13.54 7.72
N GLY A 186 7.51 13.45 7.48
CA GLY A 186 8.44 12.82 8.41
C GLY A 186 9.87 13.33 8.31
N LEU A 187 10.64 12.94 9.33
CA LEU A 187 12.07 13.16 9.45
C LEU A 187 12.75 11.79 9.51
N TYR A 188 13.86 11.64 8.81
CA TYR A 188 14.59 10.40 8.67
C TYR A 188 16.09 10.65 8.90
N ASN A 189 16.67 9.97 9.89
CA ASN A 189 18.07 10.09 10.29
C ASN A 189 18.83 8.84 9.88
N TYR A 190 19.97 9.03 9.22
CA TYR A 190 20.90 7.97 8.86
C TYR A 190 22.08 8.01 9.84
N PHE A 191 22.26 6.95 10.63
CA PHE A 191 23.42 6.81 11.53
C PHE A 191 24.62 6.25 10.74
N ASP A 192 25.00 6.98 9.69
CA ASP A 192 25.99 6.57 8.69
C ASP A 192 27.42 7.02 8.98
N ALA A 193 27.67 7.91 9.95
CA ALA A 193 29.03 8.33 10.31
C ALA A 193 29.95 7.13 10.66
N GLY A 194 31.15 7.12 10.07
CA GLY A 194 32.12 6.02 10.18
C GLY A 194 31.76 4.76 9.39
N LYS A 195 30.70 4.76 8.56
CA LYS A 195 30.36 3.62 7.70
C LYS A 195 31.08 3.71 6.36
N ASN A 196 31.56 2.57 5.87
CA ASN A 196 32.22 2.47 4.58
C ASN A 196 31.20 2.34 3.45
N ILE A 197 31.20 3.28 2.50
CA ILE A 197 30.30 3.27 1.33
C ILE A 197 31.00 2.91 0.00
N SER A 198 32.26 2.46 0.06
CA SER A 198 33.01 1.98 -1.10
C SER A 198 32.49 0.64 -1.62
N ASN A 199 32.36 0.54 -2.94
CA ASN A 199 32.00 -0.70 -3.64
C ASN A 199 33.22 -1.55 -4.07
N THR A 200 34.44 -1.18 -3.67
CA THR A 200 35.68 -1.92 -4.01
C THR A 200 36.41 -2.43 -2.75
N PRO A 201 36.62 -3.76 -2.60
CA PRO A 201 37.40 -4.33 -1.51
C PRO A 201 38.79 -3.70 -1.38
N GLY A 202 39.21 -3.39 -0.15
CA GLY A 202 40.53 -2.80 0.14
C GLY A 202 40.64 -1.30 -0.15
N ARG A 203 39.57 -0.64 -0.62
CA ARG A 203 39.45 0.82 -0.62
C ARG A 203 38.32 1.18 0.34
N ASN A 204 38.59 1.88 1.42
CA ASN A 204 37.57 2.37 2.32
C ASN A 204 37.30 3.85 2.04
N PHE A 205 36.03 4.24 2.08
CA PHE A 205 35.61 5.63 2.19
C PHE A 205 34.56 5.69 3.29
N GLU A 206 34.94 6.26 4.42
CA GLU A 206 34.09 6.39 5.59
C GLU A 206 33.30 7.70 5.53
N VAL A 207 32.01 7.63 5.81
CA VAL A 207 31.12 8.81 5.88
C VAL A 207 31.53 9.67 7.08
N GLU A 208 31.74 10.98 6.87
CA GLU A 208 32.23 11.90 7.90
C GLU A 208 31.19 12.25 8.97
N ALA A 209 29.91 12.38 8.60
CA ALA A 209 28.84 12.85 9.47
C ALA A 209 27.45 12.31 9.07
N ASN A 210 26.55 12.19 10.04
CA ASN A 210 25.21 11.60 9.89
C ASN A 210 24.31 12.35 8.89
N SER A 211 23.90 11.69 7.80
CA SER A 211 22.91 12.23 6.86
C SER A 211 21.51 12.33 7.48
N ASN A 212 20.70 13.28 6.97
CA ASN A 212 19.33 13.51 7.47
C ASN A 212 18.42 13.93 6.31
N ALA A 213 17.19 13.42 6.27
CA ALA A 213 16.18 13.74 5.26
C ALA A 213 14.82 14.11 5.84
N ILE A 214 14.07 14.92 5.10
CA ILE A 214 12.62 15.06 5.21
C ILE A 214 12.01 14.04 4.25
N THR A 215 11.03 13.30 4.74
CA THR A 215 10.18 12.42 3.95
C THR A 215 8.75 12.98 3.89
N TYR A 216 8.05 12.92 2.76
CA TYR A 216 6.59 13.10 2.70
C TYR A 216 5.89 12.26 1.62
N SER A 217 4.63 11.86 1.79
CA SER A 217 3.86 11.39 0.62
C SER A 217 2.45 11.93 0.61
N LEU A 218 1.88 12.06 -0.59
CA LEU A 218 0.48 12.40 -0.81
C LEU A 218 -0.16 11.29 -1.63
N GLY A 219 -1.24 10.68 -1.14
CA GLY A 219 -1.90 9.53 -1.77
C GLY A 219 -3.41 9.66 -1.84
N LEU A 220 -3.95 9.45 -3.03
CA LEU A 220 -5.39 9.42 -3.35
C LEU A 220 -5.81 7.97 -3.58
N LYS A 221 -6.82 7.49 -2.85
CA LYS A 221 -7.41 6.15 -3.05
C LYS A 221 -8.89 6.30 -3.36
N TYR A 222 -9.31 5.74 -4.49
CA TYR A 222 -10.70 5.55 -4.86
C TYR A 222 -11.05 4.06 -4.75
N PRO A 223 -11.60 3.60 -3.61
CA PRO A 223 -11.98 2.21 -3.43
C PRO A 223 -13.27 1.86 -4.18
N THR A 224 -13.39 0.61 -4.60
CA THR A 224 -14.66 -0.01 -5.02
C THR A 224 -14.77 -1.40 -4.37
N THR A 225 -15.87 -2.12 -4.58
CA THR A 225 -16.05 -3.46 -4.01
C THR A 225 -14.90 -4.42 -4.38
N SER A 226 -14.45 -4.40 -5.64
CA SER A 226 -13.45 -5.37 -6.15
C SER A 226 -12.12 -4.75 -6.57
N VAL A 227 -12.05 -3.45 -6.86
CA VAL A 227 -10.82 -2.78 -7.32
C VAL A 227 -10.64 -1.43 -6.62
N ASP A 228 -9.52 -1.22 -5.95
CA ASP A 228 -9.15 0.10 -5.43
C ASP A 228 -8.15 0.77 -6.38
N LEU A 229 -8.44 1.98 -6.85
CA LEU A 229 -7.54 2.77 -7.69
C LEU A 229 -6.71 3.73 -6.82
N MET A 230 -5.42 3.86 -7.13
CA MET A 230 -4.45 4.59 -6.32
C MET A 230 -3.61 5.53 -7.18
N LEU A 231 -3.38 6.76 -6.70
CA LEU A 231 -2.47 7.74 -7.28
C LEU A 231 -1.69 8.44 -6.16
N GLU A 232 -0.36 8.45 -6.22
CA GLU A 232 0.49 8.96 -5.14
C GLU A 232 1.69 9.77 -5.64
N ILE A 233 2.26 10.59 -4.76
CA ILE A 233 3.56 11.26 -4.93
C ILE A 233 4.44 10.97 -3.69
N TRP A 234 5.66 10.42 -3.90
CA TRP A 234 6.62 9.93 -2.86
C TRP A 234 8.10 10.07 -3.36
N GLY A 235 9.16 9.96 -2.51
CA GLY A 235 10.55 10.45 -2.77
C GLY A 235 11.41 10.80 -1.53
N TRP A 236 12.20 11.90 -1.51
CA TRP A 236 12.80 12.60 -0.31
C TRP A 236 13.59 13.88 -0.61
N VAL A 237 13.92 14.67 0.43
CA VAL A 237 15.02 15.68 0.42
C VAL A 237 15.90 15.58 1.65
N PHE A 238 17.21 15.68 1.44
CA PHE A 238 18.18 15.79 2.51
C PHE A 238 18.24 17.20 3.13
N ILE A 239 18.20 17.26 4.46
CA ILE A 239 18.60 18.43 5.27
C ILE A 239 20.12 18.45 5.38
N SER A 240 20.72 17.28 5.61
CA SER A 240 22.16 17.06 5.54
C SER A 240 22.40 16.01 4.46
N GLU A 241 22.92 16.44 3.30
CA GLU A 241 23.19 15.56 2.18
C GLU A 241 24.22 14.47 2.54
N PRO A 242 24.08 13.24 2.02
CA PRO A 242 25.14 12.24 2.05
C PRO A 242 26.44 12.73 1.40
N PRO A 243 27.59 12.11 1.70
CA PRO A 243 28.87 12.45 1.07
C PRO A 243 28.81 12.48 -0.45
N VAL A 244 29.68 13.25 -1.10
CA VAL A 244 29.65 13.44 -2.57
C VAL A 244 29.83 12.14 -3.36
N GLN A 245 30.42 11.11 -2.75
CA GLN A 245 30.63 9.77 -3.31
C GLN A 245 29.43 8.82 -3.14
N ALA A 246 28.37 9.23 -2.45
CA ALA A 246 27.16 8.44 -2.31
C ALA A 246 26.31 8.51 -3.60
N TYR A 247 25.84 7.37 -4.08
CA TYR A 247 24.72 7.33 -5.02
C TYR A 247 23.46 7.87 -4.32
N THR A 248 22.49 8.33 -5.11
CA THR A 248 21.14 8.66 -4.62
C THR A 248 21.10 9.70 -3.49
N ARG A 249 22.11 10.59 -3.48
CA ARG A 249 22.28 11.71 -2.54
C ARG A 249 21.49 12.96 -2.94
N GLU A 250 20.98 12.99 -4.17
CA GLU A 250 20.11 14.04 -4.68
C GLU A 250 18.67 13.96 -4.13
N ALA A 251 17.98 15.10 -4.15
CA ALA A 251 16.56 15.22 -3.88
C ALA A 251 15.72 14.45 -4.92
N MET A 252 14.59 13.85 -4.54
CA MET A 252 13.72 13.16 -5.51
C MET A 252 12.23 13.21 -5.17
N ALA A 253 11.44 12.99 -6.22
CA ALA A 253 10.03 12.65 -6.17
C ALA A 253 9.68 11.76 -7.36
N PHE A 254 8.71 10.89 -7.13
CA PHE A 254 8.07 9.97 -8.03
C PHE A 254 6.56 10.19 -7.97
N ILE A 255 5.88 9.91 -9.08
CA ILE A 255 4.44 9.69 -9.11
C ILE A 255 4.18 8.19 -9.25
N SER A 256 3.29 7.64 -8.44
CA SER A 256 2.84 6.25 -8.52
C SER A 256 1.39 6.19 -8.97
N ALA A 257 1.10 5.37 -9.97
CA ALA A 257 -0.27 5.00 -10.33
C ALA A 257 -0.44 3.49 -10.14
N GLY A 258 -1.59 3.04 -9.64
CA GLY A 258 -1.84 1.61 -9.52
C GLY A 258 -3.26 1.21 -9.17
N ALA A 259 -3.46 -0.10 -9.13
CA ALA A 259 -4.74 -0.74 -8.84
C ALA A 259 -4.53 -1.92 -7.88
N ARG A 260 -5.46 -2.10 -6.95
CA ARG A 260 -5.53 -3.24 -6.04
C ARG A 260 -6.81 -4.03 -6.29
N LEU A 261 -6.68 -5.20 -6.91
CA LEU A 261 -7.76 -6.16 -7.12
C LEU A 261 -7.97 -6.99 -5.84
N LYS A 262 -9.23 -7.14 -5.43
CA LYS A 262 -9.67 -7.90 -4.26
C LYS A 262 -10.55 -9.06 -4.76
N PRO A 263 -9.96 -10.18 -5.22
CA PRO A 263 -10.73 -11.28 -5.81
C PRO A 263 -11.55 -12.07 -4.77
N VAL A 264 -11.09 -12.12 -3.52
CA VAL A 264 -11.77 -12.73 -2.38
C VAL A 264 -11.43 -11.97 -1.10
N ASP A 265 -12.24 -12.11 -0.07
CA ASP A 265 -12.19 -11.31 1.16
C ASP A 265 -10.81 -11.27 1.84
N PHE A 266 -10.03 -12.36 1.81
CA PHE A 266 -8.74 -12.44 2.51
C PHE A 266 -7.50 -12.16 1.63
N LEU A 267 -7.66 -11.93 0.31
CA LEU A 267 -6.56 -11.79 -0.66
C LEU A 267 -6.70 -10.50 -1.45
N ALA A 268 -5.62 -9.73 -1.59
CA ALA A 268 -5.54 -8.62 -2.53
C ALA A 268 -4.28 -8.69 -3.39
N LEU A 269 -4.42 -8.38 -4.68
CA LEU A 269 -3.34 -8.31 -5.67
C LEU A 269 -3.15 -6.84 -6.06
N THR A 270 -1.94 -6.31 -5.91
CA THR A 270 -1.60 -4.92 -6.23
C THR A 270 -0.68 -4.87 -7.44
N LEU A 271 -1.00 -4.01 -8.40
CA LEU A 271 -0.12 -3.63 -9.50
C LEU A 271 0.09 -2.12 -9.47
N GLY A 272 1.33 -1.68 -9.55
CA GLY A 272 1.72 -0.28 -9.53
C GLY A 272 2.77 0.05 -10.59
N PHE A 273 2.86 1.33 -10.93
CA PHE A 273 3.90 1.90 -11.77
C PHE A 273 4.35 3.24 -11.16
N ASP A 274 5.64 3.33 -10.83
CA ASP A 274 6.29 4.56 -10.39
C ASP A 274 7.02 5.22 -11.58
N TYR A 275 6.94 6.54 -11.68
CA TYR A 275 7.72 7.35 -12.63
C TYR A 275 8.40 8.53 -11.93
N GLN A 276 9.68 8.74 -12.20
CA GLN A 276 10.49 9.78 -11.58
C GLN A 276 10.13 11.18 -12.10
N LEU A 277 9.78 12.09 -11.20
CA LEU A 277 9.49 13.49 -11.49
C LEU A 277 10.73 14.39 -11.30
N THR A 278 11.47 14.23 -10.21
CA THR A 278 12.61 15.09 -9.83
C THR A 278 13.84 14.27 -9.42
N GLY A 279 15.00 14.92 -9.27
CA GLY A 279 16.26 14.22 -8.99
C GLY A 279 16.98 13.67 -10.23
N ARG A 280 16.81 14.34 -11.38
CA ARG A 280 17.44 13.95 -12.65
C ARG A 280 18.84 14.53 -12.85
N GLU A 281 19.33 15.32 -11.90
CA GLU A 281 20.68 15.87 -11.87
C GLU A 281 21.56 14.99 -10.97
N ASP A 282 22.47 14.25 -11.61
CA ASP A 282 23.45 13.42 -10.93
C ASP A 282 24.45 14.28 -10.12
N LYS A 283 24.37 14.19 -8.79
CA LYS A 283 25.24 14.87 -7.83
C LYS A 283 26.40 14.00 -7.30
N THR A 284 26.59 12.80 -7.85
CA THR A 284 27.56 11.82 -7.34
C THR A 284 28.93 12.00 -8.00
N GLN A 285 29.99 12.09 -7.19
CA GLN A 285 31.36 12.21 -7.65
C GLN A 285 31.99 10.83 -7.85
N TYR A 286 32.18 10.46 -9.11
CA TYR A 286 32.79 9.19 -9.53
C TYR A 286 34.32 9.24 -9.62
N GLY A 287 34.93 8.06 -9.74
CA GLY A 287 36.36 7.87 -10.06
C GLY A 287 37.26 7.69 -8.84
N ALA A 288 36.74 7.94 -7.64
CA ALA A 288 37.42 7.68 -6.38
C ALA A 288 36.77 6.49 -5.63
N PHE A 289 37.52 5.84 -4.73
CA PHE A 289 37.01 4.84 -3.77
C PHE A 289 36.09 3.74 -4.33
N GLY A 290 36.28 3.33 -5.59
CA GLY A 290 35.46 2.28 -6.21
C GLY A 290 34.05 2.72 -6.63
N ILE A 291 33.74 4.02 -6.54
CA ILE A 291 32.47 4.60 -6.97
C ILE A 291 32.56 4.94 -8.46
N VAL A 292 31.70 4.33 -9.24
CA VAL A 292 31.71 4.36 -10.71
C VAL A 292 30.31 4.59 -11.25
N ARG A 293 30.19 5.41 -12.31
CA ARG A 293 28.88 5.70 -12.91
C ARG A 293 28.29 4.43 -13.52
N ARG A 294 27.13 4.04 -13.02
CA ARG A 294 26.44 2.79 -13.37
C ARG A 294 24.95 3.08 -13.46
N PRO A 295 24.30 2.82 -14.60
CA PRO A 295 24.90 2.70 -15.93
C PRO A 295 25.75 3.92 -16.33
N PRO A 296 26.82 3.76 -17.13
CA PRO A 296 27.64 4.86 -17.62
C PRO A 296 26.87 6.00 -18.28
N ASN A 297 25.76 5.67 -18.96
CA ASN A 297 24.90 6.61 -19.67
C ASN A 297 23.63 7.00 -18.89
N ALA A 298 23.46 6.56 -17.64
CA ALA A 298 22.26 6.91 -16.87
C ALA A 298 22.28 8.40 -16.49
N PRO A 299 21.20 9.16 -16.75
CA PRO A 299 21.17 10.61 -16.49
C PRO A 299 21.08 10.95 -14.99
N THR A 300 20.61 10.01 -14.17
CA THR A 300 20.29 10.13 -12.73
C THR A 300 20.86 8.92 -11.97
N ASN A 301 21.02 9.01 -10.64
CA ASN A 301 21.32 7.82 -9.81
C ASN A 301 20.10 6.94 -9.52
N TYR A 302 18.93 7.33 -10.02
CA TYR A 302 17.66 6.65 -9.79
C TYR A 302 17.17 5.81 -10.95
N THR A 303 16.25 4.90 -10.63
CA THR A 303 15.44 4.17 -11.61
C THR A 303 14.36 5.11 -12.13
N GLU A 304 14.44 5.59 -13.39
CA GLU A 304 13.47 6.55 -13.94
C GLU A 304 12.01 6.06 -13.88
N TRP A 305 11.82 4.74 -13.87
CA TRP A 305 10.53 4.08 -13.69
C TRP A 305 10.67 2.79 -12.89
N ARG A 306 9.57 2.32 -12.31
CA ARG A 306 9.47 1.04 -11.62
C ARG A 306 8.11 0.40 -11.82
N VAL A 307 8.06 -0.91 -12.04
CA VAL A 307 6.84 -1.71 -11.95
C VAL A 307 6.83 -2.40 -10.59
N LEU A 308 5.68 -2.35 -9.93
CA LEU A 308 5.48 -2.86 -8.59
C LEU A 308 4.39 -3.92 -8.61
N PHE A 309 4.66 -5.07 -8.01
CA PHE A 309 3.68 -6.13 -7.81
C PHE A 309 3.56 -6.45 -6.33
N GLY A 310 2.33 -6.70 -5.88
CA GLY A 310 2.03 -6.93 -4.47
C GLY A 310 1.02 -8.05 -4.27
N VAL A 311 1.26 -8.91 -3.30
CA VAL A 311 0.30 -9.94 -2.87
C VAL A 311 0.07 -9.78 -1.38
N GLN A 312 -1.17 -9.46 -0.99
CA GLN A 312 -1.60 -9.26 0.38
C GLN A 312 -2.49 -10.41 0.84
N PHE A 313 -2.24 -10.93 2.04
CA PHE A 313 -3.14 -11.86 2.73
C PHE A 313 -3.50 -11.28 4.10
N ASN A 314 -4.77 -11.22 4.44
CA ASN A 314 -5.16 -11.11 5.85
C ASN A 314 -5.27 -12.53 6.42
N ILE A 315 -4.67 -12.73 7.59
CA ILE A 315 -4.57 -14.03 8.26
C ILE A 315 -5.41 -13.95 9.53
N LEU A 316 -6.37 -14.87 9.71
CA LEU A 316 -7.08 -14.99 10.98
C LEU A 316 -6.08 -15.40 12.08
N PRO A 317 -6.03 -14.71 13.23
CA PRO A 317 -5.23 -15.16 14.36
C PRO A 317 -5.82 -16.45 14.93
N ILE A 318 -5.16 -17.58 14.66
CA ILE A 318 -5.58 -18.93 15.11
C ILE A 318 -5.56 -19.06 16.65
N LEU A 319 -4.89 -18.14 17.34
CA LEU A 319 -4.58 -18.21 18.78
C LEU A 319 -5.75 -17.87 19.73
N SER A 320 -6.91 -17.45 19.24
CA SER A 320 -8.10 -17.17 20.06
C SER A 320 -9.33 -17.90 19.53
N GLY A 321 -9.97 -18.72 20.38
CA GLY A 321 -10.98 -19.74 20.03
C GLY A 321 -12.33 -19.26 19.45
N ALA A 322 -12.43 -18.01 19.01
CA ALA A 322 -13.52 -17.48 18.19
C ALA A 322 -12.93 -16.38 17.29
N ALA A 323 -12.37 -16.76 16.14
CA ALA A 323 -11.79 -15.80 15.21
C ALA A 323 -12.91 -15.03 14.47
N ASP A 324 -12.96 -13.72 14.67
CA ASP A 324 -13.95 -12.83 14.03
C ASP A 324 -13.68 -12.75 12.51
N PRO A 325 -14.63 -13.17 11.64
CA PRO A 325 -14.44 -13.13 10.19
C PRO A 325 -14.22 -11.73 9.61
N SER A 326 -14.64 -10.66 10.31
CA SER A 326 -14.39 -9.29 9.87
C SER A 326 -12.90 -8.88 9.93
N LEU A 327 -12.05 -9.66 10.60
CA LEU A 327 -10.59 -9.43 10.67
C LEU A 327 -9.86 -9.73 9.36
N ILE A 328 -10.43 -10.58 8.50
CA ILE A 328 -9.86 -10.90 7.19
C ILE A 328 -10.43 -10.07 6.05
N ASP A 329 -11.64 -9.54 6.20
CA ASP A 329 -12.47 -9.08 5.09
C ASP A 329 -11.98 -7.77 4.44
N PHE A 330 -11.55 -7.85 3.18
CA PHE A 330 -11.22 -6.72 2.30
C PHE A 330 -12.42 -6.18 1.51
N THR A 331 -13.56 -6.89 1.48
CA THR A 331 -14.75 -6.45 0.76
C THR A 331 -15.69 -5.66 1.70
N THR A 332 -16.74 -5.07 1.10
CA THR A 332 -17.53 -4.01 1.74
C THR A 332 -18.60 -4.59 2.68
N GLY A 333 -18.65 -4.11 3.92
CA GLY A 333 -19.73 -4.42 4.87
C GLY A 333 -19.29 -4.63 6.32
N SER A 334 -18.13 -5.26 6.57
CA SER A 334 -17.75 -5.66 7.93
C SER A 334 -16.81 -4.68 8.65
N GLN A 335 -15.78 -4.15 7.96
CA GLN A 335 -14.77 -3.27 8.59
C GLN A 335 -15.31 -1.89 9.04
N GLY A 336 -16.49 -1.47 8.57
CA GLY A 336 -17.15 -0.25 9.04
C GLY A 336 -17.90 -0.42 10.37
N SER A 337 -18.23 -1.66 10.77
CA SER A 337 -19.05 -1.93 11.96
C SER A 337 -18.41 -1.44 13.25
N ASP A 338 -17.11 -1.66 13.45
CA ASP A 338 -16.34 -1.16 14.59
C ASP A 338 -16.34 0.38 14.72
N ILE A 339 -16.35 1.11 13.60
CA ILE A 339 -16.38 2.59 13.61
C ILE A 339 -17.79 3.08 13.96
N ILE A 340 -18.82 2.38 13.47
CA ILE A 340 -20.21 2.62 13.86
C ILE A 340 -20.41 2.30 15.35
N LEU A 341 -19.83 1.21 15.87
CA LEU A 341 -19.91 0.81 17.28
C LEU A 341 -19.18 1.80 18.19
N ARG A 342 -17.95 2.21 17.85
CA ARG A 342 -17.24 3.29 18.56
C ARG A 342 -18.04 4.58 18.59
N LYS A 343 -18.66 4.96 17.46
CA LYS A 343 -19.60 6.09 17.43
C LYS A 343 -20.81 5.88 18.33
N LEU A 344 -21.36 4.67 18.44
CA LEU A 344 -22.48 4.40 19.34
C LEU A 344 -22.08 4.45 20.82
N GLU A 345 -20.83 4.09 21.15
CA GLU A 345 -20.25 4.24 22.49
C GLU A 345 -19.98 5.71 22.83
N ASP A 346 -19.28 6.45 21.97
CA ASP A 346 -18.98 7.89 22.15
C ASP A 346 -20.24 8.78 22.10
N ILE A 347 -21.31 8.35 21.41
CA ILE A 347 -22.60 9.07 21.32
C ILE A 347 -23.60 8.54 22.39
N GLY A 348 -23.13 7.80 23.40
CA GLY A 348 -23.95 7.42 24.57
C GLY A 348 -24.61 8.61 25.27
N ASP A 349 -24.01 9.80 25.16
CA ASP A 349 -24.47 11.06 25.75
C ASP A 349 -25.47 11.86 24.88
N ASP A 350 -25.59 11.62 23.56
CA ASP A 350 -26.32 12.53 22.64
C ASP A 350 -27.44 11.84 21.82
N LYS A 351 -28.51 11.47 22.54
CA LYS A 351 -29.60 10.57 22.11
C LYS A 351 -30.37 10.99 20.86
N GLU A 352 -30.50 12.29 20.57
CA GLU A 352 -31.37 12.76 19.48
C GLU A 352 -30.74 12.55 18.09
N SER A 353 -29.42 12.69 17.98
CA SER A 353 -28.71 12.46 16.71
C SER A 353 -28.73 10.97 16.32
N THR A 354 -28.68 10.09 17.31
CA THR A 354 -28.69 8.62 17.17
C THR A 354 -30.03 8.13 16.63
N ALA A 355 -31.16 8.64 17.13
CA ALA A 355 -32.48 8.27 16.62
C ALA A 355 -32.60 8.55 15.11
N ARG A 356 -32.12 9.71 14.65
CA ARG A 356 -32.15 10.10 13.22
C ARG A 356 -31.24 9.23 12.35
N LYS A 357 -30.06 8.83 12.85
CA LYS A 357 -29.14 7.92 12.13
C LYS A 357 -29.65 6.48 12.07
N ILE A 358 -30.28 5.98 13.14
CA ILE A 358 -30.94 4.65 13.15
C ILE A 358 -32.09 4.60 12.14
N GLU A 359 -32.87 5.68 12.05
CA GLU A 359 -33.94 5.84 11.05
C GLU A 359 -33.37 5.80 9.62
N GLU A 360 -32.26 6.50 9.35
CA GLU A 360 -31.59 6.47 8.03
C GLU A 360 -31.03 5.07 7.69
N LEU A 361 -30.37 4.40 8.65
CA LEU A 361 -29.84 3.04 8.46
C LEU A 361 -30.95 1.99 8.25
N ARG A 362 -32.10 2.13 8.92
CA ARG A 362 -33.29 1.28 8.66
C ARG A 362 -33.82 1.49 7.26
N ARG A 363 -33.93 2.73 6.78
CA ARG A 363 -34.36 3.03 5.40
C ARG A 363 -33.40 2.44 4.38
N ARG A 364 -32.08 2.64 4.54
CA ARG A 364 -31.08 2.03 3.65
C ARG A 364 -31.15 0.49 3.64
N ARG A 365 -31.39 -0.17 4.79
CA ARG A 365 -31.62 -1.63 4.83
C ARG A 365 -32.88 -2.03 4.05
N GLN A 366 -34.00 -1.35 4.24
CA GLN A 366 -35.24 -1.65 3.50
C GLN A 366 -35.10 -1.44 1.99
N ASP A 367 -34.38 -0.40 1.56
CA ASP A 367 -34.13 -0.18 0.13
C ASP A 367 -33.16 -1.23 -0.45
N ILE A 368 -32.16 -1.68 0.31
CA ILE A 368 -31.28 -2.80 -0.08
C ILE A 368 -32.07 -4.12 -0.16
N GLU A 369 -32.95 -4.40 0.82
CA GLU A 369 -33.81 -5.59 0.82
C GLU A 369 -34.77 -5.59 -0.38
N ARG A 370 -35.42 -4.46 -0.68
CA ARG A 370 -36.26 -4.31 -1.89
C ARG A 370 -35.48 -4.51 -3.18
N ASN A 371 -34.29 -3.93 -3.28
CA ASN A 371 -33.44 -4.10 -4.46
C ASN A 371 -32.98 -5.57 -4.60
N LEU A 372 -32.70 -6.27 -3.50
CA LEU A 372 -32.41 -7.71 -3.48
C LEU A 372 -33.63 -8.56 -3.89
N GLU A 373 -34.84 -8.19 -3.46
CA GLU A 373 -36.07 -8.86 -3.89
C GLU A 373 -36.34 -8.67 -5.38
N GLN A 374 -36.15 -7.46 -5.90
CA GLN A 374 -36.26 -7.15 -7.34
C GLN A 374 -35.21 -7.91 -8.17
N LEU A 375 -33.96 -7.97 -7.71
CA LEU A 375 -32.93 -8.77 -8.37
C LEU A 375 -33.26 -10.26 -8.33
N ARG A 376 -33.84 -10.77 -7.21
CA ARG A 376 -34.31 -12.15 -7.10
C ARG A 376 -35.51 -12.46 -7.99
N SER A 377 -36.44 -11.52 -8.22
CA SER A 377 -37.56 -11.73 -9.15
C SER A 377 -37.06 -11.74 -10.60
N ILE A 378 -36.19 -10.79 -10.98
CA ILE A 378 -35.57 -10.74 -12.31
C ILE A 378 -34.75 -12.02 -12.60
N LEU A 379 -34.00 -12.53 -11.62
CA LEU A 379 -33.26 -13.78 -11.77
C LEU A 379 -34.17 -15.01 -11.90
N LYS A 380 -35.32 -15.05 -11.20
CA LYS A 380 -36.31 -16.13 -11.33
C LYS A 380 -37.07 -16.09 -12.66
N GLU A 381 -37.29 -14.91 -13.23
CA GLU A 381 -37.87 -14.74 -14.57
C GLU A 381 -36.86 -15.03 -15.69
N GLY A 382 -35.56 -15.06 -15.36
CA GLY A 382 -34.46 -15.32 -16.29
C GLY A 382 -34.05 -16.80 -16.46
N GLU A 383 -34.59 -17.75 -15.69
CA GLU A 383 -34.35 -19.18 -15.90
C GLU A 383 -35.28 -19.75 -16.98
N PRO A 384 -34.79 -20.12 -18.18
CA PRO A 384 -35.63 -20.76 -19.19
C PRO A 384 -36.04 -22.16 -18.72
N GLN A 385 -37.35 -22.39 -18.60
CA GLN A 385 -37.92 -23.69 -18.28
C GLN A 385 -37.37 -24.78 -19.20
N LYS A 386 -36.58 -25.71 -18.63
CA LYS A 386 -36.31 -26.99 -19.29
C LYS A 386 -37.65 -27.73 -19.40
N LYS A 387 -38.13 -27.88 -20.63
CA LYS A 387 -39.36 -28.61 -20.96
C LYS A 387 -39.35 -30.02 -20.34
N GLU A 388 -40.38 -30.32 -19.55
CA GLU A 388 -40.82 -31.70 -19.34
C GLU A 388 -41.62 -32.16 -20.57
N GLU A 389 -40.92 -32.59 -21.62
CA GLU A 389 -41.52 -33.34 -22.73
C GLU A 389 -41.32 -34.85 -22.51
N GLU A 390 -42.15 -35.47 -21.65
CA GLU A 390 -42.49 -36.90 -21.78
C GLU A 390 -43.71 -37.34 -20.95
N LYS A 391 -44.92 -37.05 -21.45
CA LYS A 391 -46.13 -37.85 -21.16
C LYS A 391 -46.99 -38.01 -22.41
N LYS A 392 -46.83 -39.14 -23.10
CA LYS A 392 -47.87 -39.64 -24.01
C LYS A 392 -49.03 -40.21 -23.18
N PRO A 393 -50.30 -39.89 -23.49
CA PRO A 393 -51.44 -40.62 -22.96
C PRO A 393 -51.64 -41.91 -23.79
N GLU A 394 -51.79 -43.05 -23.11
CA GLU A 394 -52.31 -44.27 -23.69
C GLU A 394 -53.75 -44.52 -23.18
N GLU A 395 -54.58 -45.16 -24.00
CA GLU A 395 -56.02 -45.02 -23.96
C GLU A 395 -56.71 -45.76 -22.81
N THR A 396 -57.86 -45.24 -22.35
CA THR A 396 -58.79 -45.97 -21.48
C THR A 396 -60.22 -45.86 -22.01
N LYS A 397 -60.85 -47.03 -22.25
CA LYS A 397 -62.32 -47.30 -22.20
C LYS A 397 -62.61 -48.74 -22.66
N PRO A 398 -63.71 -49.38 -22.19
CA PRO A 398 -64.12 -49.47 -20.79
C PRO A 398 -64.56 -50.90 -20.37
N GLU A 399 -64.83 -51.04 -19.07
CA GLU A 399 -65.67 -52.05 -18.37
C GLU A 399 -66.32 -53.21 -19.15
N GLU A 400 -66.20 -54.44 -18.63
CA GLU A 400 -67.40 -55.17 -18.17
C GLU A 400 -67.14 -56.20 -17.04
N LYS A 401 -68.23 -56.81 -16.53
CA LYS A 401 -68.36 -57.40 -15.20
C LYS A 401 -67.90 -58.87 -15.09
N LYS A 402 -67.70 -59.33 -13.84
CA LYS A 402 -67.64 -60.76 -13.46
C LYS A 402 -68.87 -61.54 -13.94
N PRO A 403 -68.77 -62.88 -14.07
CA PRO A 403 -69.11 -63.72 -12.91
C PRO A 403 -68.06 -64.79 -12.56
N ASN A 404 -68.16 -65.33 -11.35
CA ASN A 404 -67.50 -66.59 -10.97
C ASN A 404 -68.15 -67.76 -11.73
N GLU A 405 -67.40 -68.83 -12.03
CA GLU A 405 -67.64 -70.16 -11.44
C GLU A 405 -66.53 -71.17 -11.78
N LYS A 406 -66.12 -71.94 -10.76
CA LYS A 406 -65.43 -73.25 -10.74
C LYS A 406 -64.08 -73.39 -11.45
#